data_AF-A0A381XBU7-F1
#
_entry.id   AF-A0A381XBU7-F1
#
_cell.length_a   1.000
_cell.length_b   1.000
_cell.length_c   1.000
_cell.angle_alpha   90.00
_cell.angle_beta   90.00
_cell.angle_gamma   90.00
#
_symmetry.space_group_name_H-M   'P 1'
#
loop_
_entity.id
_entity.type
_entity.pdbx_description
1 polymer ?
#
loop_
_entity_poly.entity_id
_entity_poly.type
_entity_poly.pdbx_seq_one_letter_code
_entity_poly.pdbx_strand_id
1 'polypeptide(L)'
;MHYIFLLLLLIMSAGCVTTGSTIGTIPEVEAVIQPVSNSPKPPNWVLGREHQKFAHAQYLVGVGFSNKNTVSASESARAELAKNIRFKLASVMKDYNSNDGSFIESFVKTETDILLEGVQIKDGWYDPVKKVFYSFAVVKRKDVLATIQDQIDTVMANSQLTMTQADSFYDDNEILKSLVYYYDGYNESSKLLPLLRTYKTVNLFPEVPVVSADVPSAINFKKKVQTIIGNIEVEKITDNTDIRGKDISFVVKITYNGHALQNVPIKFHGNSYNFVSRVLSDAKGVCEVKTNSAILLDENNFAIVKAEIDLFALSKRFNYKLKKDLFGRLETLDVTFKKFKEHKFQFSLDNALTWNGFWTTKSAFEIGETVVFFVESDVAGYLVIETRKHQNEVSSKIFPNHMMRDNYIAQNKVYNIGGAGYEFKFVVKAPVGREFVKATLYKDEDLTHIVSESTITYNIVTTILPPYIKKGG
;
A
#
# COMPACT_ATOMS: atom_id res chain seq x y z
N MET A 1 3.74 40.90 -12.65
CA MET A 1 2.92 40.02 -13.52
C MET A 1 1.47 40.23 -13.13
N HIS A 2 0.78 41.16 -13.81
CA HIS A 2 -0.32 40.85 -14.76
C HIS A 2 -1.53 40.24 -14.02
N TYR A 3 -2.34 41.07 -13.37
CA TYR A 3 -3.56 41.70 -13.90
C TYR A 3 -4.57 40.70 -14.45
N ILE A 4 -5.39 40.18 -13.52
CA ILE A 4 -6.76 39.72 -13.74
C ILE A 4 -7.65 40.91 -13.34
N PHE A 5 -8.37 41.50 -14.28
CA PHE A 5 -9.72 42.11 -14.16
C PHE A 5 -9.91 43.18 -15.25
N LEU A 6 -11.15 43.23 -15.78
CA LEU A 6 -11.71 44.25 -16.68
C LEU A 6 -11.12 44.35 -18.09
N LEU A 7 -11.88 43.88 -19.09
CA LEU A 7 -12.53 44.84 -19.98
C LEU A 7 -13.73 44.19 -20.69
N LEU A 8 -14.91 44.58 -20.26
CA LEU A 8 -16.16 44.47 -21.00
C LEU A 8 -16.30 45.78 -21.80
N LEU A 9 -16.64 45.65 -23.09
CA LEU A 9 -17.42 46.60 -23.90
C LEU A 9 -16.82 47.93 -24.41
N LEU A 10 -17.15 48.18 -25.70
CA LEU A 10 -17.06 49.40 -26.51
C LEU A 10 -15.66 49.75 -27.02
N ILE A 11 -15.42 49.97 -28.33
CA ILE A 11 -16.07 50.97 -29.19
C ILE A 11 -16.11 50.48 -30.67
N MET A 12 -17.21 50.85 -31.32
CA MET A 12 -17.52 50.73 -32.74
C MET A 12 -16.67 51.64 -33.64
N SER A 13 -16.58 51.24 -34.90
CA SER A 13 -16.61 52.07 -36.13
C SER A 13 -15.32 52.40 -36.89
N ALA A 14 -15.48 52.28 -38.20
CA ALA A 14 -14.77 52.88 -39.34
C ALA A 14 -13.46 52.24 -39.81
N GLY A 15 -13.54 51.58 -40.98
CA GLY A 15 -12.37 51.19 -41.77
C GLY A 15 -12.69 50.22 -42.89
N CYS A 16 -13.59 50.60 -43.81
CA CYS A 16 -13.78 49.88 -45.06
C CYS A 16 -12.57 50.15 -45.96
N VAL A 17 -11.72 49.15 -46.21
CA VAL A 17 -10.78 49.14 -47.34
C VAL A 17 -10.88 47.78 -48.01
N THR A 18 -11.52 47.79 -49.16
CA THR A 18 -11.56 46.69 -50.13
C THR A 18 -10.23 46.62 -50.88
N THR A 19 -9.48 45.53 -50.74
CA THR A 19 -8.68 44.95 -51.83
C THR A 19 -8.66 43.43 -51.65
N GLY A 20 -9.11 42.72 -52.69
CA GLY A 20 -9.33 41.28 -52.66
C GLY A 20 -8.06 40.47 -52.83
N SER A 21 -8.00 39.33 -52.13
CA SER A 21 -7.42 38.08 -52.62
C SER A 21 -7.87 36.92 -51.73
N THR A 22 -8.75 36.09 -52.27
CA THR A 22 -9.11 34.70 -51.93
C THR A 22 -8.74 34.17 -50.53
N ILE A 23 -9.72 34.20 -49.62
CA ILE A 23 -9.78 33.32 -48.44
C ILE A 23 -10.29 31.96 -48.91
N GLY A 24 -9.48 30.92 -48.70
CA GLY A 24 -9.94 29.53 -48.82
C GLY A 24 -11.06 29.28 -47.81
N THR A 25 -12.23 28.94 -48.34
CA THR A 25 -13.42 28.56 -47.60
C THR A 25 -13.08 27.46 -46.58
N ILE A 26 -13.29 27.76 -45.30
CA ILE A 26 -13.42 26.75 -44.25
C ILE A 26 -14.54 25.81 -44.68
N PRO A 27 -14.37 24.47 -44.73
CA PRO A 27 -15.45 23.60 -45.15
C PRO A 27 -16.59 23.75 -44.14
N GLU A 28 -17.71 24.28 -44.62
CA GLU A 28 -19.00 24.17 -43.97
C GLU A 28 -19.27 22.67 -43.77
N VAL A 29 -19.37 22.23 -42.52
CA VAL A 29 -19.81 20.89 -42.20
C VAL A 29 -21.24 20.79 -42.72
N GLU A 30 -21.43 20.11 -43.84
CA GLU A 30 -22.75 19.79 -44.38
C GLU A 30 -23.58 19.13 -43.28
N ALA A 31 -24.51 19.88 -42.69
CA ALA A 31 -25.60 19.31 -41.94
C ALA A 31 -26.39 18.45 -42.93
N VAL A 32 -26.37 17.13 -42.74
CA VAL A 32 -27.22 16.20 -43.49
C VAL A 32 -28.69 16.50 -43.13
N ILE A 33 -29.30 17.46 -43.82
CA ILE A 33 -30.71 17.79 -43.70
C ILE A 33 -31.46 16.81 -44.61
N GLN A 34 -31.87 15.67 -44.06
CA GLN A 34 -32.86 14.82 -44.74
C GLN A 34 -34.22 15.54 -44.80
N PRO A 35 -34.97 15.38 -45.90
CA PRO A 35 -36.23 16.09 -46.08
C PRO A 35 -37.26 15.62 -45.04
N VAL A 36 -37.68 16.56 -44.20
CA VAL A 36 -38.76 16.34 -43.24
C VAL A 36 -40.08 16.23 -44.02
N SER A 37 -40.81 15.14 -43.84
CA SER A 37 -42.15 15.00 -44.42
C SER A 37 -43.15 15.85 -43.65
N ASN A 38 -43.93 16.67 -44.37
CA ASN A 38 -44.97 17.56 -43.82
C ASN A 38 -46.38 16.97 -43.96
N SER A 39 -46.51 15.65 -44.07
CA SER A 39 -47.80 14.97 -44.14
C SER A 39 -48.63 15.22 -42.86
N PRO A 40 -49.94 15.53 -42.96
CA PRO A 40 -50.81 15.69 -41.80
C PRO A 40 -51.08 14.37 -41.05
N LYS A 41 -50.77 13.22 -41.67
CA LYS A 41 -50.89 11.90 -41.02
C LYS A 41 -49.53 11.43 -40.53
N PRO A 42 -49.42 10.98 -39.27
CA PRO A 42 -48.15 10.50 -38.70
C PRO A 42 -47.69 9.23 -39.43
N PRO A 43 -46.40 9.10 -39.77
CA PRO A 43 -45.82 7.85 -40.22
C PRO A 43 -45.99 6.72 -39.21
N ASN A 44 -46.03 5.48 -39.70
CA ASN A 44 -46.17 4.29 -38.86
C ASN A 44 -45.12 4.21 -37.73
N TRP A 45 -43.87 4.60 -38.00
CA TRP A 45 -42.78 4.58 -37.03
C TRP A 45 -42.92 5.61 -35.92
N VAL A 46 -43.65 6.71 -36.14
CA VAL A 46 -44.02 7.67 -35.08
C VAL A 46 -45.07 7.06 -34.14
N LEU A 47 -45.90 6.13 -34.65
CA LEU A 47 -46.91 5.40 -33.88
C LEU A 47 -46.36 4.12 -33.22
N GLY A 48 -45.05 3.92 -33.20
CA GLY A 48 -44.41 2.73 -32.63
C GLY A 48 -44.54 1.46 -33.48
N ARG A 49 -44.95 1.58 -34.74
CA ARG A 49 -45.00 0.47 -35.71
C ARG A 49 -43.72 0.46 -36.55
N GLU A 50 -43.49 -0.63 -37.27
CA GLU A 50 -42.26 -0.79 -38.06
C GLU A 50 -42.18 0.19 -39.26
N HIS A 51 -40.96 0.61 -39.60
CA HIS A 51 -40.68 1.44 -40.76
C HIS A 51 -40.63 0.60 -42.05
N GLN A 52 -41.30 1.03 -43.13
CA GLN A 52 -41.44 0.26 -44.38
C GLN A 52 -40.12 -0.21 -45.00
N LYS A 53 -39.05 0.60 -44.89
CA LYS A 53 -37.71 0.31 -45.43
C LYS A 53 -36.70 -0.25 -44.41
N PHE A 54 -36.96 -0.16 -43.11
CA PHE A 54 -35.97 -0.45 -42.07
C PHE A 54 -36.56 -1.44 -41.07
N ALA A 55 -36.54 -2.71 -41.46
CA ALA A 55 -37.10 -3.78 -40.64
C ALA A 55 -36.28 -3.98 -39.36
N HIS A 56 -36.95 -4.14 -38.21
CA HIS A 56 -36.33 -4.37 -36.91
C HIS A 56 -35.48 -5.64 -36.87
N ALA A 57 -35.73 -6.60 -37.77
CA ALA A 57 -34.92 -7.80 -37.93
C ALA A 57 -33.48 -7.49 -38.41
N GLN A 58 -33.30 -6.44 -39.21
CA GLN A 58 -32.01 -6.07 -39.81
C GLN A 58 -31.39 -4.84 -39.14
N TYR A 59 -32.21 -4.01 -38.51
CA TYR A 59 -31.81 -2.72 -37.94
C TYR A 59 -32.16 -2.62 -36.46
N LEU A 60 -31.29 -1.96 -35.70
CA LEU A 60 -31.67 -1.34 -34.44
C LEU A 60 -32.17 0.06 -34.74
N VAL A 61 -33.25 0.48 -34.08
CA VAL A 61 -33.95 1.73 -34.39
C VAL A 61 -34.17 2.56 -33.14
N GLY A 62 -34.09 3.88 -33.28
CA GLY A 62 -34.42 4.86 -32.26
C GLY A 62 -35.34 5.93 -32.84
N VAL A 63 -36.37 6.28 -32.09
CA VAL A 63 -37.29 7.37 -32.44
C VAL A 63 -37.12 8.46 -31.40
N GLY A 64 -36.74 9.65 -31.85
CA GLY A 64 -36.57 10.82 -31.00
C GLY A 64 -37.44 11.97 -31.44
N PHE A 65 -37.64 12.93 -30.55
CA PHE A 65 -38.43 14.10 -30.85
C PHE A 65 -37.91 15.36 -30.14
N SER A 66 -38.20 16.52 -30.72
CA SER A 66 -37.87 17.81 -30.12
C SER A 66 -38.82 18.89 -30.60
N ASN A 67 -39.15 19.84 -29.75
CA ASN A 67 -39.88 21.06 -30.10
C ASN A 67 -38.98 22.17 -30.68
N LYS A 68 -37.65 21.96 -30.73
CA LYS A 68 -36.69 22.97 -31.18
C LYS A 68 -36.45 22.92 -32.69
N ASN A 69 -35.91 21.79 -33.16
CA ASN A 69 -35.53 21.58 -34.57
C ASN A 69 -35.21 20.10 -34.82
N THR A 70 -35.04 19.75 -36.10
CA THR A 70 -34.67 18.41 -36.57
C THR A 70 -33.33 17.91 -36.01
N VAL A 71 -32.37 18.79 -35.76
CA VAL A 71 -31.06 18.41 -35.18
C VAL A 71 -31.25 17.88 -33.76
N SER A 72 -32.00 18.62 -32.93
CA SER A 72 -32.31 18.23 -31.56
C SER A 72 -33.15 16.95 -31.51
N ALA A 73 -34.08 16.77 -32.45
CA ALA A 73 -34.85 15.53 -32.60
C ALA A 73 -33.94 14.35 -33.00
N SER A 74 -32.94 14.59 -33.84
CA SER A 74 -31.96 13.58 -34.26
C SER A 74 -31.04 13.14 -33.12
N GLU A 75 -30.54 14.09 -32.32
CA GLU A 75 -29.81 13.77 -31.10
C GLU A 75 -30.67 13.02 -30.08
N SER A 76 -31.94 13.41 -29.93
CA SER A 76 -32.90 12.65 -29.14
C SER A 76 -33.10 11.24 -29.67
N ALA A 77 -33.10 11.02 -30.99
CA ALA A 77 -33.30 9.71 -31.59
C ALA A 77 -32.10 8.79 -31.35
N ARG A 78 -30.88 9.34 -31.45
CA ARG A 78 -29.64 8.64 -31.05
C ARG A 78 -29.65 8.30 -29.57
N ALA A 79 -30.07 9.23 -28.71
CA ALA A 79 -30.15 9.02 -27.27
C ALA A 79 -31.17 7.95 -26.88
N GLU A 80 -32.34 7.90 -27.52
CA GLU A 80 -33.34 6.85 -27.27
C GLU A 80 -32.86 5.47 -27.75
N LEU A 81 -32.17 5.39 -28.89
CA LEU A 81 -31.49 4.16 -29.30
C LEU A 81 -30.47 3.71 -28.26
N ALA A 82 -29.60 4.61 -27.81
CA ALA A 82 -28.60 4.37 -26.77
C ALA A 82 -29.25 3.82 -25.50
N LYS A 83 -30.32 4.48 -25.04
CA LYS A 83 -31.06 4.14 -23.82
C LYS A 83 -31.69 2.76 -23.91
N ASN A 84 -32.28 2.40 -25.05
CA ASN A 84 -32.87 1.08 -25.26
C ASN A 84 -31.81 -0.03 -25.23
N ILE A 85 -30.65 0.19 -25.86
CA ILE A 85 -29.52 -0.74 -25.81
C ILE A 85 -29.00 -0.87 -24.38
N ARG A 86 -28.72 0.25 -23.69
CA ARG A 86 -28.25 0.27 -22.31
C ARG A 86 -29.20 -0.44 -21.35
N PHE A 87 -30.50 -0.18 -21.47
CA PHE A 87 -31.51 -0.81 -20.61
C PHE A 87 -31.52 -2.33 -20.81
N LYS A 88 -31.52 -2.80 -22.07
CA LYS A 88 -31.49 -4.23 -22.37
C LYS A 88 -30.19 -4.87 -21.89
N LEU A 89 -29.06 -4.22 -22.11
CA LEU A 89 -27.75 -4.71 -21.69
C LEU A 89 -27.62 -4.78 -20.16
N ALA A 90 -28.02 -3.70 -19.47
CA ALA A 90 -28.07 -3.65 -18.02
C ALA A 90 -28.99 -4.72 -17.43
N SER A 91 -30.13 -5.01 -18.07
CA SER A 91 -31.03 -6.08 -17.62
C SER A 91 -30.36 -7.46 -17.69
N VAL A 92 -29.65 -7.76 -18.78
CA VAL A 92 -28.93 -9.03 -18.96
C VAL A 92 -27.70 -9.12 -18.05
N MET A 93 -27.07 -7.98 -17.74
CA MET A 93 -25.92 -7.91 -16.84
C MET A 93 -26.31 -7.85 -15.35
N LYS A 94 -27.54 -7.47 -14.99
CA LYS A 94 -27.99 -7.44 -13.59
C LYS A 94 -28.13 -8.84 -12.99
N ASP A 95 -28.40 -9.83 -13.83
CA ASP A 95 -28.41 -11.25 -13.44
C ASP A 95 -26.98 -11.81 -13.23
N TYR A 96 -25.95 -11.01 -13.52
CA TYR A 96 -24.55 -11.35 -13.25
C TYR A 96 -24.15 -10.82 -11.86
N ASN A 97 -23.84 -11.75 -10.96
CA ASN A 97 -23.27 -11.50 -9.63
C ASN A 97 -21.81 -10.99 -9.72
N SER A 98 -21.55 -9.87 -10.39
CA SER A 98 -20.33 -9.12 -10.11
C SER A 98 -20.54 -8.29 -8.85
N ASN A 99 -19.69 -8.50 -7.85
CA ASN A 99 -19.59 -7.61 -6.69
C ASN A 99 -19.08 -6.19 -7.07
N ASP A 100 -18.85 -5.92 -8.36
CA ASP A 100 -18.30 -4.68 -8.91
C ASP A 100 -19.30 -4.02 -9.88
N GLY A 101 -20.43 -3.55 -9.33
CA GLY A 101 -21.46 -2.87 -10.12
C GLY A 101 -20.96 -1.63 -10.88
N SER A 102 -19.88 -1.01 -10.38
CA SER A 102 -19.23 0.14 -11.04
C SER A 102 -18.59 -0.23 -12.37
N PHE A 103 -17.97 -1.41 -12.46
CA PHE A 103 -17.41 -1.94 -13.70
C PHE A 103 -18.52 -2.17 -14.73
N ILE A 104 -19.63 -2.80 -14.33
CA ILE A 104 -20.76 -3.08 -15.23
C ILE A 104 -21.37 -1.79 -15.79
N GLU A 105 -21.60 -0.79 -14.95
CA GLU A 105 -22.14 0.50 -15.42
C GLU A 105 -21.20 1.17 -16.43
N SER A 106 -19.89 1.20 -16.13
CA SER A 106 -18.90 1.78 -17.03
C SER A 106 -18.80 1.03 -18.36
N PHE A 107 -18.80 -0.30 -18.32
CA PHE A 107 -18.79 -1.16 -19.51
C PHE A 107 -20.04 -0.91 -20.36
N VAL A 108 -21.24 -0.95 -19.77
CA VAL A 108 -22.50 -0.73 -20.48
C VAL A 108 -22.51 0.62 -21.19
N LYS A 109 -21.99 1.67 -20.52
CA LYS A 109 -21.90 3.00 -21.11
C LYS A 109 -20.94 3.02 -22.30
N THR A 110 -19.69 2.61 -22.11
CA THR A 110 -18.66 2.64 -23.14
C THR A 110 -19.02 1.78 -24.34
N GLU A 111 -19.50 0.56 -24.10
CA GLU A 111 -19.90 -0.36 -25.16
C GLU A 111 -21.03 0.24 -25.99
N THR A 112 -22.07 0.78 -25.33
CA THR A 112 -23.15 1.44 -26.06
C THR A 112 -22.63 2.59 -26.92
N ASP A 113 -21.73 3.42 -26.39
CA ASP A 113 -21.20 4.57 -27.14
C ASP A 113 -20.47 4.13 -28.42
N ILE A 114 -19.71 3.03 -28.36
CA ILE A 114 -19.06 2.41 -29.53
C ILE A 114 -20.11 1.91 -30.54
N LEU A 115 -21.15 1.22 -30.07
CA LEU A 115 -22.20 0.71 -30.96
C LEU A 115 -22.99 1.83 -31.68
N LEU A 116 -22.93 3.07 -31.16
CA LEU A 116 -23.64 4.21 -31.73
C LEU A 116 -22.85 4.95 -32.82
N GLU A 117 -21.56 4.67 -33.01
CA GLU A 117 -20.73 5.35 -34.03
C GLU A 117 -21.26 5.14 -35.46
N GLY A 118 -21.98 4.04 -35.71
CA GLY A 118 -22.60 3.73 -37.00
C GLY A 118 -24.03 4.26 -37.21
N VAL A 119 -24.57 5.08 -36.30
CA VAL A 119 -25.99 5.49 -36.33
C VAL A 119 -26.26 6.56 -37.39
N GLN A 120 -27.25 6.29 -38.24
CA GLN A 120 -27.68 7.15 -39.33
C GLN A 120 -29.11 7.62 -39.09
N ILE A 121 -29.38 8.91 -39.29
CA ILE A 121 -30.75 9.41 -39.40
C ILE A 121 -31.25 9.04 -40.80
N LYS A 122 -32.43 8.45 -40.90
CA LYS A 122 -32.99 7.93 -42.16
C LYS A 122 -34.39 8.42 -42.51
N ASP A 123 -35.09 9.01 -41.55
CA ASP A 123 -36.39 9.65 -41.78
C ASP A 123 -36.63 10.76 -40.75
N GLY A 124 -37.53 11.67 -41.07
CA GLY A 124 -37.95 12.77 -40.21
C GLY A 124 -39.36 13.24 -40.53
N TRP A 125 -40.12 13.58 -39.49
CA TRP A 125 -41.50 14.04 -39.63
C TRP A 125 -41.78 15.22 -38.69
N TYR A 126 -42.49 16.23 -39.18
CA TYR A 126 -42.94 17.35 -38.37
C TYR A 126 -44.44 17.23 -38.11
N ASP A 127 -44.81 17.27 -36.84
CA ASP A 127 -46.20 17.35 -36.41
C ASP A 127 -46.62 18.83 -36.36
N PRO A 128 -47.39 19.35 -37.34
CA PRO A 128 -47.78 20.76 -37.35
C PRO A 128 -48.78 21.12 -36.24
N VAL A 129 -49.50 20.13 -35.71
CA VAL A 129 -50.48 20.33 -34.63
C VAL A 129 -49.76 20.44 -33.29
N LYS A 130 -48.81 19.54 -33.03
CA LYS A 130 -48.02 19.54 -31.78
C LYS A 130 -46.81 20.46 -31.82
N LYS A 131 -46.42 20.94 -33.01
CA LYS A 131 -45.19 21.70 -33.26
C LYS A 131 -43.93 20.94 -32.80
N VAL A 132 -43.86 19.65 -33.13
CA VAL A 132 -42.77 18.75 -32.73
C VAL A 132 -42.12 18.12 -33.95
N PHE A 133 -40.79 18.14 -33.98
CA PHE A 133 -39.97 17.40 -34.94
C PHE A 133 -39.70 16.01 -34.40
N TYR A 134 -39.87 14.99 -35.24
CA TYR A 134 -39.52 13.60 -35.00
C TYR A 134 -38.38 13.21 -35.93
N SER A 135 -37.45 12.38 -35.43
CA SER A 135 -36.37 11.80 -36.21
C SER A 135 -36.29 10.29 -36.00
N PHE A 136 -35.95 9.57 -37.07
CA PHE A 136 -35.77 8.12 -37.08
C PHE A 136 -34.30 7.78 -37.28
N ALA A 137 -33.67 7.26 -36.23
CA ALA A 137 -32.28 6.82 -36.22
C ALA A 137 -32.21 5.30 -36.44
N VAL A 138 -31.27 4.84 -37.25
CA VAL A 138 -31.02 3.41 -37.48
C VAL A 138 -29.55 3.07 -37.43
N VAL A 139 -29.24 1.85 -37.02
CA VAL A 139 -27.94 1.21 -37.25
C VAL A 139 -28.17 -0.23 -37.70
N LYS A 140 -27.36 -0.70 -38.65
CA LYS A 140 -27.44 -2.07 -39.16
C LYS A 140 -26.95 -3.04 -38.08
N ARG A 141 -27.76 -4.05 -37.73
CA ARG A 141 -27.40 -5.06 -36.75
C ARG A 141 -26.14 -5.83 -37.14
N LYS A 142 -25.98 -6.14 -38.43
CA LYS A 142 -24.80 -6.86 -38.94
C LYS A 142 -23.50 -6.11 -38.64
N ASP A 143 -23.50 -4.80 -38.82
CA ASP A 143 -22.31 -3.97 -38.61
C ASP A 143 -21.98 -3.90 -37.11
N VAL A 144 -23.00 -3.72 -36.26
CA VAL A 144 -22.87 -3.77 -34.79
C VAL A 144 -22.32 -5.13 -34.32
N LEU A 145 -22.86 -6.23 -34.85
CA LEU A 145 -22.41 -7.59 -34.51
C LEU A 145 -20.97 -7.84 -34.96
N ALA A 146 -20.56 -7.32 -36.12
CA ALA A 146 -19.18 -7.41 -36.59
C ALA A 146 -18.22 -6.67 -35.65
N THR A 147 -18.57 -5.45 -35.22
CA THR A 147 -17.77 -4.70 -34.25
C THR A 147 -17.61 -5.43 -32.92
N ILE A 148 -18.69 -5.99 -32.37
CA ILE A 148 -18.63 -6.76 -31.12
C ILE A 148 -17.80 -8.04 -31.32
N GLN A 149 -17.92 -8.72 -32.47
CA GLN A 149 -17.13 -9.89 -32.80
C GLN A 149 -15.63 -9.55 -32.85
N ASP A 150 -15.24 -8.47 -33.53
CA ASP A 150 -13.85 -8.03 -33.61
C ASP A 150 -13.26 -7.72 -32.22
N GLN A 151 -14.06 -7.12 -31.33
CA GLN A 151 -13.67 -6.89 -29.94
C GLN A 151 -13.51 -8.19 -29.15
N ILE A 152 -14.41 -9.16 -29.33
CA ILE A 152 -14.31 -10.49 -28.72
C ILE A 152 -13.01 -11.17 -29.17
N ASP A 153 -12.76 -11.20 -30.47
CA ASP A 153 -11.56 -11.83 -31.04
C ASP A 153 -10.28 -11.15 -30.55
N THR A 154 -10.28 -9.82 -30.47
CA THR A 154 -9.17 -9.04 -29.91
C THR A 154 -8.92 -9.37 -28.45
N VAL A 155 -9.95 -9.44 -27.60
CA VAL A 155 -9.80 -9.78 -26.18
C VAL A 155 -9.30 -11.21 -26.01
N MET A 156 -9.78 -12.17 -26.81
CA MET A 156 -9.30 -13.55 -26.77
C MET A 156 -7.82 -13.65 -27.17
N ALA A 157 -7.43 -13.03 -28.29
CA ALA A 157 -6.04 -13.03 -28.76
C ALA A 157 -5.09 -12.37 -27.76
N ASN A 158 -5.48 -11.21 -27.22
CA ASN A 158 -4.69 -10.50 -26.21
C ASN A 158 -4.59 -11.31 -24.92
N SER A 159 -5.66 -11.97 -24.48
CA SER A 159 -5.62 -12.82 -23.27
C SER A 159 -4.62 -13.96 -23.41
N GLN A 160 -4.55 -14.61 -24.58
CA GLN A 160 -3.57 -15.66 -24.84
C GLN A 160 -2.13 -15.11 -24.83
N LEU A 161 -1.91 -14.01 -25.54
CA LEU A 161 -0.60 -13.37 -25.65
C LEU A 161 -0.10 -12.90 -24.27
N THR A 162 -0.93 -12.18 -23.53
CA THR A 162 -0.61 -11.65 -22.20
C THR A 162 -0.32 -12.77 -21.21
N MET A 163 -1.08 -13.88 -21.23
CA MET A 163 -0.79 -15.04 -20.37
C MET A 163 0.59 -15.63 -20.70
N THR A 164 0.88 -15.83 -21.98
CA THR A 164 2.17 -16.38 -22.43
C THR A 164 3.34 -15.49 -22.03
N GLN A 165 3.21 -14.17 -22.18
CA GLN A 165 4.22 -13.20 -21.75
C GLN A 165 4.39 -13.18 -20.23
N ALA A 166 3.29 -13.24 -19.48
CA ALA A 166 3.33 -13.27 -18.02
C ALA A 166 4.01 -14.54 -17.51
N ASP A 167 3.69 -15.70 -18.09
CA ASP A 167 4.32 -16.98 -17.76
C ASP A 167 5.82 -16.96 -18.11
N SER A 168 6.22 -16.41 -19.26
CA SER A 168 7.64 -16.22 -19.60
C SER A 168 8.39 -15.38 -18.55
N PHE A 169 7.84 -14.22 -18.16
CA PHE A 169 8.47 -13.40 -17.11
C PHE A 169 8.48 -14.09 -15.75
N TYR A 170 7.49 -14.93 -15.48
CA TYR A 170 7.45 -15.71 -14.24
C TYR A 170 8.57 -16.76 -14.23
N ASP A 171 8.72 -17.50 -15.34
CA ASP A 171 9.75 -18.53 -15.51
C ASP A 171 11.17 -17.94 -15.51
N ASP A 172 11.34 -16.71 -16.03
CA ASP A 172 12.59 -15.94 -15.99
C ASP A 172 12.87 -15.30 -14.61
N ASN A 173 12.04 -15.58 -13.59
CA ASN A 173 12.12 -15.03 -12.24
C ASN A 173 11.95 -13.49 -12.16
N GLU A 174 11.37 -12.86 -13.19
CA GLU A 174 10.94 -11.45 -13.21
C GLU A 174 9.56 -11.28 -12.53
N ILE A 175 9.43 -11.72 -11.27
CA ILE A 175 8.15 -11.87 -10.55
C ILE A 175 7.27 -10.60 -10.51
N LEU A 176 7.86 -9.41 -10.31
CA LEU A 176 7.06 -8.18 -10.29
C LEU A 176 6.51 -7.83 -11.68
N LYS A 177 7.22 -8.18 -12.74
CA LYS A 177 6.82 -7.92 -14.11
C LYS A 177 5.74 -8.90 -14.54
N SER A 178 5.90 -10.19 -14.22
CA SER A 178 4.83 -11.17 -14.44
C SER A 178 3.55 -10.79 -13.68
N LEU A 179 3.66 -10.30 -12.43
CA LEU A 179 2.51 -9.78 -11.68
C LEU A 179 1.78 -8.64 -12.40
N VAL A 180 2.50 -7.70 -13.02
CA VAL A 180 1.90 -6.63 -13.83
C VAL A 180 1.12 -7.22 -15.00
N TYR A 181 1.73 -8.12 -15.78
CA TYR A 181 1.06 -8.72 -16.95
C TYR A 181 -0.13 -9.62 -16.55
N TYR A 182 -0.02 -10.41 -15.48
CA TYR A 182 -1.17 -11.17 -14.99
C TYR A 182 -2.31 -10.25 -14.55
N TYR A 183 -2.01 -9.11 -13.94
CA TYR A 183 -3.03 -8.16 -13.53
C TYR A 183 -3.66 -7.43 -14.72
N ASP A 184 -2.88 -7.07 -15.72
CA ASP A 184 -3.39 -6.49 -16.96
C ASP A 184 -4.31 -7.50 -17.68
N GLY A 185 -3.88 -8.76 -17.78
CA GLY A 185 -4.69 -9.84 -18.33
C GLY A 185 -5.99 -10.10 -17.54
N TYR A 186 -5.96 -9.99 -16.21
CA TYR A 186 -7.18 -10.06 -15.39
C TYR A 186 -8.19 -8.96 -15.75
N ASN A 187 -7.73 -7.72 -15.89
CA ASN A 187 -8.61 -6.60 -16.22
C ASN A 187 -9.14 -6.70 -17.65
N GLU A 188 -8.30 -7.04 -18.63
CA GLU A 188 -8.70 -7.14 -20.04
C GLU A 188 -9.63 -8.32 -20.30
N SER A 189 -9.28 -9.52 -19.82
CA SER A 189 -10.11 -10.73 -20.01
C SER A 189 -11.47 -10.63 -19.30
N SER A 190 -11.61 -9.76 -18.29
CA SER A 190 -12.90 -9.53 -17.61
C SER A 190 -13.96 -8.90 -18.53
N LYS A 191 -13.57 -8.31 -19.67
CA LYS A 191 -14.46 -7.74 -20.68
C LYS A 191 -15.13 -8.79 -21.57
N LEU A 192 -14.58 -9.99 -21.66
CA LEU A 192 -15.02 -11.02 -22.61
C LEU A 192 -16.48 -11.46 -22.37
N LEU A 193 -16.83 -11.79 -21.13
CA LEU A 193 -18.19 -12.21 -20.78
C LEU A 193 -19.22 -11.10 -21.05
N PRO A 194 -19.00 -9.84 -20.62
CA PRO A 194 -19.82 -8.71 -21.02
C PRO A 194 -20.04 -8.60 -22.54
N LEU A 195 -18.97 -8.69 -23.34
CA LEU A 195 -19.05 -8.63 -24.81
C LEU A 195 -19.90 -9.77 -25.41
N LEU A 196 -19.71 -11.00 -24.96
CA LEU A 196 -20.51 -12.16 -25.41
C LEU A 196 -22.01 -11.97 -25.11
N ARG A 197 -22.34 -11.33 -23.98
CA ARG A 197 -23.72 -11.00 -23.60
C ARG A 197 -24.28 -9.87 -24.44
N THR A 198 -23.49 -8.84 -24.74
CA THR A 198 -23.85 -7.78 -25.71
C THR A 198 -24.18 -8.40 -27.06
N TYR A 199 -23.30 -9.27 -27.56
CA TYR A 199 -23.49 -9.98 -28.83
C TYR A 199 -24.84 -10.73 -28.86
N LYS A 200 -25.10 -11.56 -27.85
CA LYS A 200 -26.36 -12.31 -27.71
C LYS A 200 -27.58 -11.39 -27.61
N THR A 201 -27.43 -10.21 -27.04
CA THR A 201 -28.53 -9.25 -26.85
C THR A 201 -28.92 -8.54 -28.14
N VAL A 202 -27.94 -8.28 -29.01
CA VAL A 202 -28.12 -7.64 -30.31
C VAL A 202 -28.56 -8.65 -31.37
N ASN A 203 -28.05 -9.87 -31.31
CA ASN A 203 -28.36 -10.94 -32.25
C ASN A 203 -29.78 -11.49 -32.01
N LEU A 204 -30.55 -11.65 -33.10
CA LEU A 204 -31.91 -12.21 -33.07
C LEU A 204 -31.92 -13.74 -33.23
N PHE A 205 -30.87 -14.31 -33.82
CA PHE A 205 -30.72 -15.74 -34.06
C PHE A 205 -29.42 -16.22 -33.39
N PRO A 206 -29.51 -16.76 -32.16
CA PRO A 206 -28.36 -16.89 -31.27
C PRO A 206 -27.43 -18.05 -31.69
N GLU A 207 -26.47 -17.76 -32.54
CA GLU A 207 -25.19 -18.48 -32.56
C GLU A 207 -24.21 -17.62 -31.75
N VAL A 208 -23.81 -18.12 -30.58
CA VAL A 208 -22.84 -17.41 -29.72
C VAL A 208 -21.44 -17.64 -30.29
N PRO A 209 -20.57 -16.62 -30.34
CA PRO A 209 -19.18 -16.82 -30.75
C PRO A 209 -18.54 -17.94 -29.92
N VAL A 210 -17.92 -18.89 -30.61
CA VAL A 210 -17.27 -20.04 -29.94
C VAL A 210 -16.00 -19.54 -29.26
N VAL A 211 -15.99 -19.58 -27.93
CA VAL A 211 -14.77 -19.34 -27.15
C VAL A 211 -14.05 -20.67 -26.99
N SER A 212 -12.82 -20.78 -27.49
CA SER A 212 -11.99 -21.96 -27.26
C SER A 212 -11.72 -22.14 -25.77
N ALA A 213 -11.69 -23.39 -25.29
CA ALA A 213 -11.34 -23.73 -23.91
C ALA A 213 -9.92 -23.27 -23.52
N ASP A 214 -9.06 -23.05 -24.51
CA ASP A 214 -7.67 -22.65 -24.31
C ASP A 214 -7.51 -21.17 -23.96
N VAL A 215 -8.53 -20.34 -24.20
CA VAL A 215 -8.47 -18.89 -23.94
C VAL A 215 -8.47 -18.65 -22.42
N PRO A 216 -7.43 -18.01 -21.86
CA PRO A 216 -7.35 -17.76 -20.43
C PRO A 216 -8.45 -16.81 -19.97
N SER A 217 -9.22 -17.23 -18.96
CA SER A 217 -10.27 -16.38 -18.37
C SER A 217 -9.70 -15.45 -17.29
N ALA A 218 -10.48 -14.45 -16.89
CA ALA A 218 -10.17 -13.61 -15.74
C ALA A 218 -9.92 -14.42 -14.46
N ILE A 219 -10.54 -15.60 -14.31
CA ILE A 219 -10.30 -16.48 -13.16
C ILE A 219 -8.90 -17.08 -13.21
N ASN A 220 -8.40 -17.46 -14.39
CA ASN A 220 -7.04 -17.97 -14.57
C ASN A 220 -6.01 -16.91 -14.17
N PHE A 221 -6.16 -15.68 -14.66
CA PHE A 221 -5.29 -14.55 -14.30
C PHE A 221 -5.39 -14.20 -12.81
N LYS A 222 -6.60 -14.13 -12.25
CA LYS A 222 -6.84 -13.85 -10.83
C LYS A 222 -6.09 -14.85 -9.94
N LYS A 223 -6.14 -16.14 -10.26
CA LYS A 223 -5.38 -17.17 -9.52
C LYS A 223 -3.89 -16.88 -9.54
N LYS A 224 -3.29 -16.56 -10.70
CA LYS A 224 -1.86 -16.22 -10.82
C LYS A 224 -1.48 -14.99 -9.98
N VAL A 225 -2.28 -13.92 -10.05
CA VAL A 225 -2.08 -12.71 -9.21
C VAL A 225 -2.12 -13.08 -7.73
N GLN A 226 -3.15 -13.80 -7.29
CA GLN A 226 -3.29 -14.20 -5.88
C GLN A 226 -2.18 -15.13 -5.41
N THR A 227 -1.70 -16.03 -6.27
CA THR A 227 -0.53 -16.87 -5.98
C THR A 227 0.73 -16.04 -5.78
N ILE A 228 0.99 -15.03 -6.60
CA ILE A 228 2.15 -14.15 -6.39
C ILE A 228 1.99 -13.37 -5.08
N ILE A 229 0.88 -12.63 -4.95
CA ILE A 229 0.62 -11.78 -3.79
C ILE A 229 0.60 -12.56 -2.48
N GLY A 230 0.08 -13.80 -2.49
CA GLY A 230 -0.03 -14.66 -1.33
C GLY A 230 1.32 -15.14 -0.78
N ASN A 231 2.36 -15.17 -1.61
CA ASN A 231 3.67 -15.71 -1.23
C ASN A 231 4.77 -14.64 -1.15
N ILE A 232 4.41 -13.35 -1.21
CA ILE A 232 5.33 -12.27 -0.88
C ILE A 232 5.43 -12.15 0.64
N GLU A 233 6.63 -12.03 1.17
CA GLU A 233 6.87 -11.84 2.61
C GLU A 233 7.85 -10.69 2.84
N VAL A 234 7.72 -10.05 4.00
CA VAL A 234 8.62 -8.99 4.45
C VAL A 234 9.12 -9.37 5.84
N GLU A 235 10.43 -9.56 5.97
CA GLU A 235 11.07 -10.06 7.18
C GLU A 235 12.10 -9.06 7.70
N LYS A 236 12.28 -9.02 9.02
CA LYS A 236 13.35 -8.26 9.66
C LYS A 236 14.67 -9.03 9.53
N ILE A 237 15.74 -8.42 8.99
CA ILE A 237 17.07 -9.07 8.93
C ILE A 237 17.88 -8.83 10.22
N THR A 238 17.56 -7.79 10.99
CA THR A 238 18.34 -7.44 12.17
C THR A 238 17.78 -8.02 13.47
N ASP A 239 18.59 -8.85 14.13
CA ASP A 239 18.43 -9.32 15.52
C ASP A 239 18.65 -8.21 16.56
N ASN A 240 18.91 -6.96 16.15
CA ASN A 240 19.05 -5.85 17.07
C ASN A 240 17.74 -5.64 17.83
N THR A 241 17.68 -6.22 19.03
CA THR A 241 16.77 -5.86 20.12
C THR A 241 17.09 -4.46 20.63
N ASP A 242 18.34 -4.00 20.46
CA ASP A 242 18.80 -2.66 20.86
C ASP A 242 19.71 -2.03 19.80
N ILE A 243 19.42 -0.79 19.43
CA ILE A 243 20.25 0.00 18.52
C ILE A 243 21.16 0.91 19.33
N ARG A 244 22.27 0.33 19.80
CA ARG A 244 23.39 1.02 20.44
C ARG A 244 24.16 1.83 19.41
N GLY A 245 23.83 3.12 19.25
CA GLY A 245 24.54 4.00 18.32
C GLY A 245 23.80 5.27 17.91
N LYS A 246 24.58 6.30 17.56
CA LYS A 246 24.12 7.54 16.91
C LYS A 246 23.56 7.25 15.51
N ASP A 247 24.14 6.27 14.83
CA ASP A 247 23.72 5.81 13.51
C ASP A 247 22.93 4.50 13.63
N ILE A 248 21.77 4.48 12.99
CA ILE A 248 20.81 3.39 13.02
C ILE A 248 20.63 2.86 11.63
N SER A 249 20.64 1.54 11.47
CA SER A 249 20.27 0.87 10.23
C SER A 249 19.04 0.00 10.44
N PHE A 250 18.01 0.23 9.62
CA PHE A 250 16.83 -0.63 9.52
C PHE A 250 16.96 -1.47 8.26
N VAL A 251 16.88 -2.80 8.42
CA VAL A 251 17.09 -3.74 7.32
C VAL A 251 15.93 -4.72 7.28
N VAL A 252 15.28 -4.80 6.11
CA VAL A 252 14.26 -5.82 5.83
C VAL A 252 14.64 -6.63 4.60
N LYS A 253 14.18 -7.88 4.56
CA LYS A 253 14.23 -8.77 3.40
C LYS A 253 12.84 -8.92 2.83
N ILE A 254 12.73 -8.85 1.51
CA ILE A 254 11.51 -9.13 0.78
C ILE A 254 11.74 -10.40 -0.01
N THR A 255 10.85 -11.37 0.18
CA THR A 255 10.95 -12.67 -0.47
C THR A 255 9.67 -13.02 -1.23
N TYR A 256 9.81 -13.90 -2.21
CA TYR A 256 8.74 -14.60 -2.89
C TYR A 256 9.03 -16.10 -2.82
N ASN A 257 8.18 -16.89 -2.18
CA ASN A 257 8.43 -18.33 -1.92
C ASN A 257 9.82 -18.58 -1.29
N GLY A 258 10.25 -17.72 -0.36
CA GLY A 258 11.57 -17.80 0.28
C GLY A 258 12.76 -17.28 -0.56
N HIS A 259 12.57 -17.01 -1.86
CA HIS A 259 13.60 -16.44 -2.73
C HIS A 259 13.61 -14.91 -2.66
N ALA A 260 14.78 -14.29 -2.84
CA ALA A 260 14.93 -12.84 -2.85
C ALA A 260 14.06 -12.18 -3.94
N LEU A 261 13.27 -11.17 -3.56
CA LEU A 261 12.43 -10.41 -4.49
C LEU A 261 12.99 -8.99 -4.69
N GLN A 262 13.47 -8.71 -5.90
CA GLN A 262 14.10 -7.45 -6.27
C GLN A 262 13.08 -6.38 -6.71
N ASN A 263 13.48 -5.11 -6.59
CA ASN A 263 12.77 -3.92 -7.07
C ASN A 263 11.42 -3.67 -6.42
N VAL A 264 11.16 -4.21 -5.23
CA VAL A 264 9.94 -3.95 -4.46
C VAL A 264 10.10 -2.62 -3.71
N PRO A 265 9.18 -1.66 -3.88
CA PRO A 265 9.26 -0.41 -3.14
C PRO A 265 8.80 -0.61 -1.70
N ILE A 266 9.67 -0.26 -0.75
CA ILE A 266 9.39 -0.26 0.69
C ILE A 266 9.43 1.18 1.21
N LYS A 267 8.45 1.52 2.05
CA LYS A 267 8.39 2.78 2.80
C LYS A 267 8.70 2.48 4.27
N PHE A 268 9.70 3.17 4.79
CA PHE A 268 10.00 3.25 6.21
C PHE A 268 9.41 4.54 6.76
N HIS A 269 8.68 4.48 7.86
CA HIS A 269 8.19 5.69 8.52
C HIS A 269 8.13 5.56 10.04
N GLY A 270 8.44 6.67 10.73
CA GLY A 270 8.33 6.78 12.18
C GLY A 270 6.91 7.06 12.66
N ASN A 271 6.60 6.75 13.93
CA ASN A 271 5.35 7.09 14.62
C ASN A 271 5.10 8.61 14.71
N SER A 272 6.15 9.42 14.84
CA SER A 272 6.08 10.88 14.87
C SER A 272 6.05 11.52 13.48
N TYR A 273 6.04 10.74 12.39
CA TYR A 273 6.18 11.18 10.99
C TYR A 273 7.42 12.04 10.66
N ASN A 274 8.27 12.32 11.64
CA ASN A 274 9.55 13.05 11.47
C ASN A 274 10.59 12.27 10.65
N PHE A 275 10.30 11.01 10.35
CA PHE A 275 11.12 10.14 9.52
C PHE A 275 10.24 9.44 8.50
N VAL A 276 10.53 9.67 7.21
CA VAL A 276 9.98 8.90 6.09
C VAL A 276 11.12 8.66 5.10
N SER A 277 11.33 7.40 4.73
CA SER A 277 12.30 7.01 3.72
C SER A 277 11.70 5.96 2.79
N ARG A 278 12.11 5.96 1.53
CA ARG A 278 11.64 5.02 0.50
C ARG A 278 12.84 4.44 -0.22
N VAL A 279 12.82 3.12 -0.39
CA VAL A 279 13.91 2.38 -1.02
C VAL A 279 13.34 1.22 -1.83
N LEU A 280 14.07 0.79 -2.86
CA LEU A 280 13.76 -0.40 -3.64
C LEU A 280 14.61 -1.57 -3.13
N SER A 281 14.04 -2.77 -3.08
CA SER A 281 14.81 -3.96 -2.74
C SER A 281 15.87 -4.26 -3.81
N ASP A 282 17.06 -4.63 -3.35
CA ASP A 282 18.17 -5.00 -4.22
C ASP A 282 18.04 -6.43 -4.78
N ALA A 283 19.06 -6.92 -5.50
CA ALA A 283 19.08 -8.27 -6.06
C ALA A 283 19.02 -9.40 -5.02
N LYS A 284 19.31 -9.10 -3.74
CA LYS A 284 19.18 -10.03 -2.60
C LYS A 284 17.84 -9.85 -1.86
N GLY A 285 16.96 -8.99 -2.38
CA GLY A 285 15.69 -8.65 -1.78
C GLY A 285 15.86 -7.79 -0.53
N VAL A 286 17.00 -7.12 -0.34
CA VAL A 286 17.31 -6.36 0.87
C VAL A 286 16.96 -4.89 0.66
N CYS A 287 16.31 -4.30 1.66
CA CYS A 287 16.10 -2.87 1.80
C CYS A 287 16.78 -2.39 3.08
N GLU A 288 17.75 -1.48 2.95
CA GLU A 288 18.43 -0.85 4.09
C GLU A 288 18.15 0.65 4.10
N VAL A 289 17.81 1.19 5.27
CA VAL A 289 17.76 2.63 5.51
C VAL A 289 18.59 2.98 6.73
N LYS A 290 19.55 3.89 6.52
CA LYS A 290 20.39 4.46 7.58
C LYS A 290 19.86 5.82 8.00
N THR A 291 19.81 6.08 9.30
CA THR A 291 19.37 7.36 9.86
C THR A 291 20.01 7.63 11.22
N ASN A 292 19.84 8.84 11.74
CA ASN A 292 20.34 9.24 13.06
C ASN A 292 19.26 9.05 14.14
N SER A 293 19.65 8.60 15.33
CA SER A 293 18.73 8.47 16.47
C SER A 293 17.99 9.76 16.83
N ALA A 294 18.62 10.93 16.67
CA ALA A 294 18.01 12.22 16.97
C ALA A 294 16.80 12.57 16.09
N ILE A 295 16.74 12.02 14.87
CA ILE A 295 15.63 12.24 13.92
C ILE A 295 14.42 11.37 14.28
N LEU A 296 14.65 10.24 14.97
CA LEU A 296 13.65 9.22 15.22
C LEU A 296 12.90 9.42 16.54
N LEU A 297 13.61 9.87 17.57
CA LEU A 297 13.09 9.94 18.93
C LEU A 297 12.01 11.01 19.05
N ASP A 298 10.88 10.65 19.67
CA ASP A 298 9.84 11.59 20.06
C ASP A 298 10.22 12.38 21.33
N GLU A 299 9.33 13.26 21.80
CA GLU A 299 9.52 14.07 23.02
C GLU A 299 9.78 13.21 24.27
N ASN A 300 9.27 11.98 24.29
CA ASN A 300 9.46 10.99 25.36
C ASN A 300 10.69 10.10 25.15
N ASN A 301 11.48 10.37 24.11
CA ASN A 301 12.64 9.61 23.66
C ASN A 301 12.33 8.14 23.33
N PHE A 302 11.20 7.89 22.68
CA PHE A 302 10.84 6.60 22.11
C PHE A 302 10.61 6.73 20.60
N ALA A 303 10.90 5.66 19.84
CA ALA A 303 10.62 5.63 18.40
C ALA A 303 10.11 4.27 17.96
N ILE A 304 9.03 4.27 17.18
CA ILE A 304 8.60 3.12 16.40
C ILE A 304 8.82 3.45 14.94
N VAL A 305 9.58 2.61 14.25
CA VAL A 305 9.73 2.69 12.80
C VAL A 305 9.04 1.49 12.17
N LYS A 306 8.12 1.76 11.26
CA LYS A 306 7.40 0.75 10.49
C LYS A 306 7.96 0.69 9.08
N ALA A 307 8.20 -0.52 8.58
CA ALA A 307 8.57 -0.79 7.20
C ALA A 307 7.42 -1.55 6.54
N GLU A 308 6.88 -1.02 5.45
CA GLU A 308 5.75 -1.60 4.72
C GLU A 308 5.95 -1.46 3.21
N ILE A 309 5.26 -2.29 2.42
CA ILE A 309 5.27 -2.14 0.97
C ILE A 309 4.65 -0.79 0.60
N ASP A 310 5.38 0.03 -0.14
CA ASP A 310 4.87 1.30 -0.65
C ASP A 310 3.94 1.03 -1.83
N LEU A 311 2.67 0.74 -1.53
CA LEU A 311 1.65 0.44 -2.52
C LEU A 311 1.38 1.59 -3.48
N PHE A 312 1.60 2.84 -3.04
CA PHE A 312 1.49 3.98 -3.93
C PHE A 312 2.59 3.92 -5.00
N ALA A 313 3.84 3.71 -4.61
CA ALA A 313 4.95 3.55 -5.55
C ALA A 313 4.79 2.30 -6.43
N LEU A 314 4.33 1.18 -5.85
CA LEU A 314 4.09 -0.07 -6.57
C LEU A 314 2.98 0.10 -7.63
N SER A 315 1.89 0.78 -7.28
CA SER A 315 0.74 0.98 -8.18
C SER A 315 1.08 1.73 -9.47
N LYS A 316 2.12 2.58 -9.45
CA LYS A 316 2.60 3.31 -10.64
C LYS A 316 3.18 2.40 -11.73
N ARG A 317 3.44 1.13 -11.43
CA ARG A 317 3.92 0.12 -12.39
C ARG A 317 2.80 -0.60 -13.12
N PHE A 318 1.55 -0.40 -12.70
CA PHE A 318 0.39 -1.10 -13.24
C PHE A 318 -0.42 -0.14 -14.12
N ASN A 319 -1.00 -0.68 -15.19
CA ASN A 319 -1.87 0.07 -16.09
C ASN A 319 -3.27 0.29 -15.51
N TYR A 320 -3.66 -0.52 -14.51
CA TYR A 320 -4.94 -0.46 -13.83
C TYR A 320 -4.78 -0.15 -12.35
N LYS A 321 -5.77 0.55 -11.78
CA LYS A 321 -5.86 0.75 -10.33
C LYS A 321 -5.88 -0.60 -9.61
N LEU A 322 -5.04 -0.77 -8.60
CA LEU A 322 -4.97 -2.02 -7.82
C LEU A 322 -6.28 -2.25 -7.04
N LYS A 323 -6.91 -3.41 -7.22
CA LYS A 323 -8.10 -3.80 -6.47
C LYS A 323 -7.73 -4.37 -5.09
N LYS A 324 -8.43 -3.90 -4.06
CA LYS A 324 -8.16 -4.28 -2.66
C LYS A 324 -8.38 -5.78 -2.39
N ASP A 325 -9.30 -6.44 -3.10
CA ASP A 325 -9.55 -7.88 -2.95
C ASP A 325 -8.38 -8.76 -3.46
N LEU A 326 -7.49 -8.19 -4.29
CA LEU A 326 -6.33 -8.89 -4.83
C LEU A 326 -5.03 -8.47 -4.15
N PHE A 327 -4.85 -7.18 -3.85
CA PHE A 327 -3.60 -6.62 -3.32
C PHE A 327 -3.64 -6.30 -1.82
N GLY A 328 -4.80 -6.40 -1.16
CA GLY A 328 -4.98 -5.98 0.23
C GLY A 328 -4.07 -6.68 1.23
N ARG A 329 -3.62 -7.92 0.96
CA ARG A 329 -2.63 -8.60 1.81
C ARG A 329 -1.33 -7.81 1.91
N LEU A 330 -0.89 -7.15 0.84
CA LEU A 330 0.34 -6.35 0.86
C LEU A 330 0.25 -5.14 1.81
N GLU A 331 -0.96 -4.61 2.08
CA GLU A 331 -1.17 -3.55 3.08
C GLU A 331 -0.88 -4.04 4.51
N THR A 332 -0.98 -5.35 4.75
CA THR A 332 -0.77 -5.97 6.05
C THR A 332 0.64 -6.53 6.24
N LEU A 333 1.45 -6.54 5.17
CA LEU A 333 2.85 -6.96 5.25
C LEU A 333 3.69 -5.80 5.75
N ASP A 334 3.82 -5.74 7.07
CA ASP A 334 4.67 -4.76 7.72
C ASP A 334 5.56 -5.34 8.81
N VAL A 335 6.70 -4.69 8.99
CA VAL A 335 7.68 -5.00 10.01
C VAL A 335 7.86 -3.78 10.88
N THR A 336 7.83 -3.98 12.19
CA THR A 336 7.99 -2.90 13.17
C THR A 336 9.31 -3.01 13.91
N PHE A 337 10.05 -1.91 13.94
CA PHE A 337 11.25 -1.69 14.74
C PHE A 337 10.91 -0.78 15.92
N LYS A 338 11.33 -1.15 17.13
CA LYS A 338 11.16 -0.33 18.34
C LYS A 338 12.53 0.13 18.84
N LYS A 339 12.63 1.39 19.26
CA LYS A 339 13.81 1.95 19.92
C LYS A 339 13.42 2.69 21.19
N PHE A 340 14.08 2.36 22.29
CA PHE A 340 14.06 3.11 23.55
C PHE A 340 15.36 3.92 23.69
N LYS A 341 15.30 5.02 24.44
CA LYS A 341 16.50 5.75 24.86
C LYS A 341 17.33 4.88 25.80
N GLU A 342 18.63 4.75 25.52
CA GLU A 342 19.55 4.18 26.51
C GLU A 342 19.88 5.21 27.58
N HIS A 343 19.77 4.77 28.83
CA HIS A 343 20.13 5.53 30.02
C HIS A 343 21.54 5.14 30.45
N LYS A 344 22.41 6.13 30.70
CA LYS A 344 23.73 5.86 31.29
C LYS A 344 23.52 5.29 32.68
N PHE A 345 23.87 4.02 32.87
CA PHE A 345 23.82 3.31 34.15
C PHE A 345 25.19 2.70 34.43
N GLN A 346 25.92 3.27 35.38
CA GLN A 346 27.23 2.81 35.80
C GLN A 346 27.08 1.99 37.07
N PHE A 347 27.70 0.81 37.09
CA PHE A 347 27.72 -0.09 38.23
C PHE A 347 29.13 -0.65 38.39
N SER A 348 29.69 -0.62 39.60
CA SER A 348 31.00 -1.18 39.91
C SER A 348 31.09 -1.72 41.34
N LEU A 349 32.05 -2.61 41.57
CA LEU A 349 32.37 -3.20 42.87
C LEU A 349 33.72 -2.66 43.34
N ASP A 350 33.75 -2.13 44.56
CA ASP A 350 34.96 -1.65 45.24
C ASP A 350 35.96 -0.90 44.35
N ASN A 351 35.81 0.42 44.23
CA ASN A 351 36.95 1.31 44.30
C ASN A 351 36.53 2.74 44.67
N ALA A 352 37.34 3.37 45.53
CA ALA A 352 37.34 4.80 45.78
C ALA A 352 38.72 5.31 45.37
N LEU A 353 38.91 5.66 44.10
CA LEU A 353 39.88 6.67 43.63
C LEU A 353 39.68 6.87 42.12
N THR A 354 39.07 8.00 41.76
CA THR A 354 39.03 8.52 40.40
C THR A 354 40.40 9.03 40.01
N TRP A 355 41.13 8.29 39.17
CA TRP A 355 42.14 8.92 38.31
C TRP A 355 41.59 8.90 36.89
N ASN A 356 41.34 10.08 36.33
CA ASN A 356 40.86 10.30 34.96
C ASN A 356 39.43 9.82 34.62
N GLY A 357 38.52 9.71 35.60
CA GLY A 357 37.08 9.53 35.34
C GLY A 357 36.64 8.12 34.89
N PHE A 358 37.48 7.10 35.11
CA PHE A 358 37.12 5.69 34.87
C PHE A 358 37.05 4.91 36.18
N TRP A 359 35.94 4.19 36.40
CA TRP A 359 35.77 3.24 37.49
C TRP A 359 36.60 1.98 37.21
N THR A 360 37.38 1.52 38.18
CA THR A 360 38.04 0.20 38.13
C THR A 360 37.27 -0.73 39.06
N THR A 361 36.96 -1.94 38.57
CA THR A 361 36.19 -2.92 39.34
C THR A 361 37.13 -3.93 39.97
N LYS A 362 37.08 -4.09 41.29
CA LYS A 362 37.76 -5.20 41.95
C LYS A 362 37.10 -6.52 41.52
N SER A 363 37.89 -7.43 40.94
CA SER A 363 37.41 -8.67 40.32
C SER A 363 37.67 -9.93 41.15
N ALA A 364 38.29 -9.79 42.33
CA ALA A 364 38.55 -10.87 43.27
C ALA A 364 38.41 -10.37 44.72
N PHE A 365 37.71 -11.13 45.55
CA PHE A 365 37.43 -10.81 46.96
C PHE A 365 37.76 -12.00 47.85
N GLU A 366 38.25 -11.73 49.06
CA GLU A 366 38.47 -12.77 50.05
C GLU A 366 37.19 -13.14 50.81
N ILE A 367 37.08 -14.38 51.29
CA ILE A 367 35.98 -14.76 52.18
C ILE A 367 36.03 -13.90 53.45
N GLY A 368 34.91 -13.26 53.79
CA GLY A 368 34.80 -12.31 54.90
C GLY A 368 35.08 -10.86 54.52
N GLU A 369 35.54 -10.60 53.29
CA GLU A 369 35.70 -9.23 52.79
C GLU A 369 34.34 -8.55 52.58
N THR A 370 34.27 -7.24 52.82
CA THR A 370 33.05 -6.45 52.57
C THR A 370 33.13 -5.79 51.20
N VAL A 371 32.04 -5.85 50.43
CA VAL A 371 31.92 -5.20 49.11
C VAL A 371 31.04 -3.96 49.20
N VAL A 372 31.48 -2.89 48.55
CA VAL A 372 30.73 -1.65 48.30
C VAL A 372 30.31 -1.60 46.84
N PHE A 373 29.01 -1.38 46.63
CA PHE A 373 28.40 -1.23 45.31
C PHE A 373 28.30 0.24 44.95
N PHE A 374 28.95 0.64 43.87
CA PHE A 374 28.83 1.99 43.34
C PHE A 374 27.86 2.03 42.18
N VAL A 375 26.87 2.93 42.24
CA VAL A 375 25.83 3.08 41.22
C VAL A 375 25.65 4.55 40.88
N GLU A 376 25.61 4.86 39.58
CA GLU A 376 25.21 6.17 39.05
C GLU A 376 24.31 5.98 37.85
N SER A 377 23.25 6.78 37.75
CA SER A 377 22.29 6.73 36.65
C SER A 377 21.96 8.13 36.14
N ASP A 378 21.83 8.30 34.82
CA ASP A 378 21.36 9.56 34.23
C ASP A 378 19.84 9.76 34.31
N VAL A 379 19.13 8.83 34.96
CA VAL A 379 17.72 8.93 35.33
C VAL A 379 17.47 8.38 36.72
N ALA A 380 16.46 8.94 37.39
CA ALA A 380 16.02 8.45 38.67
C ALA A 380 15.18 7.16 38.52
N GLY A 381 15.17 6.33 39.55
CA GLY A 381 14.41 5.07 39.54
C GLY A 381 14.66 4.21 40.77
N TYR A 382 14.12 2.99 40.77
CA TYR A 382 14.20 2.05 41.87
C TYR A 382 15.25 0.97 41.58
N LEU A 383 16.30 0.91 42.38
CA LEU A 383 17.46 0.03 42.18
C LEU A 383 17.24 -1.33 42.86
N VAL A 384 17.58 -2.42 42.18
CA VAL A 384 17.65 -3.75 42.77
C VAL A 384 19.02 -4.34 42.48
N ILE A 385 19.70 -4.84 43.51
CA ILE A 385 20.97 -5.56 43.37
C ILE A 385 20.74 -6.99 43.84
N GLU A 386 21.17 -7.96 43.03
CA GLU A 386 21.05 -9.38 43.33
C GLU A 386 22.35 -10.11 43.00
N THR A 387 22.67 -11.17 43.74
CA THR A 387 23.81 -12.06 43.47
C THR A 387 23.37 -13.48 43.15
N ARG A 388 24.19 -14.21 42.39
CA ARG A 388 24.02 -15.63 42.08
C ARG A 388 25.37 -16.31 41.89
N LYS A 389 25.49 -17.58 42.27
CA LYS A 389 26.73 -18.36 42.10
C LYS A 389 26.89 -18.90 40.69
N HIS A 390 25.77 -19.26 40.04
CA HIS A 390 25.74 -19.69 38.65
C HIS A 390 24.66 -18.94 37.86
N GLN A 391 24.83 -18.84 36.53
CA GLN A 391 23.86 -18.14 35.67
C GLN A 391 22.43 -18.72 35.75
N ASN A 392 22.31 -20.03 36.04
CA ASN A 392 21.04 -20.77 36.08
C ASN A 392 20.49 -21.00 37.51
N GLU A 393 21.10 -20.40 38.53
CA GLU A 393 20.64 -20.52 39.93
C GLU A 393 19.73 -19.33 40.30
N VAL A 394 18.85 -19.54 41.28
CA VAL A 394 17.97 -18.49 41.83
C VAL A 394 18.82 -17.37 42.42
N SER A 395 18.55 -16.13 42.00
CA SER A 395 19.24 -14.96 42.53
C SER A 395 18.85 -14.68 43.99
N SER A 396 19.82 -14.23 44.77
CA SER A 396 19.64 -13.74 46.13
C SER A 396 19.67 -12.22 46.13
N LYS A 397 18.59 -11.59 46.60
CA LYS A 397 18.49 -10.13 46.66
C LYS A 397 19.43 -9.56 47.73
N ILE A 398 20.25 -8.60 47.34
CA ILE A 398 21.20 -7.84 48.18
C ILE A 398 20.58 -6.50 48.58
N PHE A 399 19.93 -5.82 47.64
CA PHE A 399 19.35 -4.49 47.82
C PHE A 399 18.05 -4.35 46.99
N PRO A 400 16.99 -3.72 47.51
CA PRO A 400 16.78 -3.34 48.91
C PRO A 400 16.77 -4.57 49.84
N ASN A 401 16.97 -4.34 51.14
CA ASN A 401 16.95 -5.38 52.17
C ASN A 401 16.22 -4.91 53.44
N HIS A 402 16.14 -5.77 54.45
CA HIS A 402 15.38 -5.49 55.67
C HIS A 402 15.88 -4.25 56.45
N MET A 403 17.17 -3.91 56.33
CA MET A 403 17.79 -2.73 56.95
C MET A 403 17.63 -1.48 56.08
N MET A 404 17.54 -1.65 54.75
CA MET A 404 17.39 -0.56 53.80
C MET A 404 16.33 -0.88 52.75
N ARG A 405 15.12 -0.40 53.01
CA ARG A 405 13.95 -0.67 52.17
C ARG A 405 13.79 0.33 51.02
N ASP A 406 14.20 1.59 51.24
CA ASP A 406 14.19 2.61 50.20
C ASP A 406 15.31 2.33 49.20
N ASN A 407 14.90 2.01 47.97
CA ASN A 407 15.79 1.75 46.86
C ASN A 407 15.74 2.80 45.76
N TYR A 408 15.11 3.95 46.02
CA TYR A 408 15.08 5.03 45.06
C TYR A 408 16.46 5.69 44.92
N ILE A 409 16.95 5.76 43.69
CA ILE A 409 18.15 6.50 43.32
C ILE A 409 17.77 7.73 42.49
N ALA A 410 18.38 8.87 42.79
CA ALA A 410 18.19 10.13 42.09
C ALA A 410 19.11 10.21 40.86
N GLN A 411 18.65 10.96 39.85
CA GLN A 411 19.40 11.24 38.64
C GLN A 411 20.76 11.91 38.93
N ASN A 412 21.81 11.47 38.24
CA ASN A 412 23.19 11.96 38.27
C ASN A 412 23.80 12.03 39.69
N LYS A 413 23.36 11.16 40.59
CA LYS A 413 23.91 11.03 41.94
C LYS A 413 24.60 9.68 42.06
N VAL A 414 25.82 9.70 42.61
CA VAL A 414 26.58 8.49 42.94
C VAL A 414 26.12 7.93 44.28
N TYR A 415 25.78 6.65 44.29
CA TYR A 415 25.42 5.89 45.48
C TYR A 415 26.50 4.84 45.77
N ASN A 416 26.86 4.67 47.04
CA ASN A 416 27.89 3.76 47.53
C ASN A 416 27.29 2.74 48.51
N ILE A 417 26.37 1.90 48.02
CA ILE A 417 25.57 0.97 48.82
C ILE A 417 26.49 -0.05 49.51
N GLY A 418 26.39 -0.17 50.84
CA GLY A 418 27.30 -0.99 51.65
C GLY A 418 28.56 -0.24 52.13
N GLY A 419 28.75 1.02 51.72
CA GLY A 419 29.88 1.87 52.08
C GLY A 419 29.73 2.62 53.41
N ALA A 420 30.58 3.63 53.66
CA ALA A 420 30.48 4.46 54.86
C ALA A 420 29.11 5.17 54.93
N GLY A 421 28.46 5.14 56.09
CA GLY A 421 27.11 5.71 56.31
C GLY A 421 25.94 4.75 56.04
N TYR A 422 26.20 3.52 55.57
CA TYR A 422 25.17 2.48 55.39
C TYR A 422 25.20 1.50 56.56
N GLU A 423 24.04 1.19 57.13
CA GLU A 423 23.89 0.16 58.18
C GLU A 423 24.13 -1.25 57.63
N PHE A 424 23.74 -1.47 56.38
CA PHE A 424 23.97 -2.71 55.65
C PHE A 424 25.42 -2.83 55.18
N LYS A 425 26.01 -4.03 55.33
CA LYS A 425 27.32 -4.41 54.79
C LYS A 425 27.20 -5.75 54.06
N PHE A 426 27.58 -5.80 52.79
CA PHE A 426 27.62 -7.06 52.05
C PHE A 426 28.96 -7.75 52.28
N VAL A 427 28.94 -8.89 52.98
CA VAL A 427 30.14 -9.67 53.30
C VAL A 427 30.20 -10.89 52.39
N VAL A 428 31.33 -11.11 51.74
CA VAL A 428 31.60 -12.24 50.85
C VAL A 428 31.63 -13.54 51.66
N LYS A 429 30.87 -14.54 51.22
CA LYS A 429 30.72 -15.83 51.92
C LYS A 429 31.34 -16.96 51.10
N ALA A 430 31.74 -18.04 51.80
CA ALA A 430 32.13 -19.30 51.16
C ALA A 430 30.97 -19.88 50.29
N PRO A 431 31.26 -20.73 49.30
CA PRO A 431 32.56 -21.28 48.91
C PRO A 431 33.38 -20.36 47.98
N VAL A 432 34.67 -20.66 47.84
CA VAL A 432 35.49 -20.07 46.77
C VAL A 432 34.91 -20.41 45.39
N GLY A 433 35.01 -19.48 44.46
CA GLY A 433 34.41 -19.66 43.14
C GLY A 433 34.08 -18.34 42.45
N ARG A 434 33.48 -18.45 41.27
CA ARG A 434 33.02 -17.30 40.50
C ARG A 434 31.58 -16.96 40.89
N GLU A 435 31.30 -15.70 41.13
CA GLU A 435 29.94 -15.21 41.38
C GLU A 435 29.58 -14.05 40.44
N PHE A 436 28.28 -13.81 40.30
CA PHE A 436 27.72 -12.75 39.48
C PHE A 436 26.85 -11.85 40.34
N VAL A 437 27.03 -10.54 40.21
CA VAL A 437 26.12 -9.56 40.79
C VAL A 437 25.48 -8.73 39.69
N LYS A 438 24.16 -8.63 39.73
CA LYS A 438 23.34 -7.88 38.77
C LYS A 438 22.71 -6.71 39.50
N ALA A 439 22.87 -5.51 38.95
CA ALA A 439 22.11 -4.33 39.32
C ALA A 439 21.07 -4.05 38.22
N THR A 440 19.82 -3.84 38.61
CA THR A 440 18.69 -3.54 37.72
C THR A 440 18.03 -2.26 38.20
N LEU A 441 17.83 -1.30 37.31
CA LEU A 441 17.12 -0.05 37.58
C LEU A 441 15.72 -0.13 37.00
N TYR A 442 14.71 0.15 37.82
CA TYR A 442 13.30 0.16 37.42
C TYR A 442 12.74 1.58 37.40
N LYS A 443 11.76 1.82 36.54
CA LYS A 443 11.07 3.12 36.42
C LYS A 443 10.04 3.31 37.54
N ASP A 444 9.37 2.23 37.91
CA ASP A 444 8.26 2.18 38.84
C ASP A 444 8.61 1.38 40.11
N GLU A 445 7.91 1.70 41.20
CA GLU A 445 8.08 1.06 42.51
C GLU A 445 7.67 -0.42 42.49
N ASP A 446 6.73 -0.79 41.61
CA ASP A 446 6.25 -2.16 41.41
C ASP A 446 7.26 -3.07 40.70
N LEU A 447 8.42 -2.52 40.27
CA LEU A 447 9.53 -3.23 39.62
C LEU A 447 9.12 -3.94 38.31
N THR A 448 8.24 -3.32 37.53
CA THR A 448 7.71 -3.91 36.28
C THR A 448 8.43 -3.42 35.02
N HIS A 449 8.89 -2.17 34.97
CA HIS A 449 9.58 -1.61 33.80
C HIS A 449 11.07 -1.41 34.06
N ILE A 450 11.89 -2.27 33.46
CA ILE A 450 13.36 -2.16 33.51
C ILE A 450 13.81 -0.98 32.63
N VAL A 451 14.59 -0.08 33.23
CA VAL A 451 15.21 1.09 32.59
C VAL A 451 16.61 0.76 32.09
N SER A 452 17.39 0.04 32.91
CA SER A 452 18.74 -0.39 32.58
C SER A 452 19.20 -1.50 33.53
N GLU A 453 20.19 -2.27 33.12
CA GLU A 453 20.80 -3.31 33.95
C GLU A 453 22.29 -3.46 33.68
N SER A 454 23.04 -3.88 34.69
CA SER A 454 24.47 -4.16 34.59
C SER A 454 24.81 -5.39 35.43
N THR A 455 25.63 -6.28 34.88
CA THR A 455 26.09 -7.49 35.57
C THR A 455 27.61 -7.50 35.64
N ILE A 456 28.14 -7.70 36.84
CA ILE A 456 29.57 -7.83 37.11
C ILE A 456 29.86 -9.26 37.54
N THR A 457 30.99 -9.78 37.07
CA THR A 457 31.52 -11.07 37.52
C THR A 457 32.71 -10.82 38.44
N TYR A 458 32.75 -11.49 39.59
CA TYR A 458 33.88 -11.46 40.51
C TYR A 458 34.23 -12.86 41.00
N ASN A 459 35.44 -13.04 41.52
CA ASN A 459 35.90 -14.30 42.10
C ASN A 459 36.01 -14.19 43.62
N ILE A 460 35.65 -15.26 44.31
CA ILE A 460 35.86 -15.45 45.74
C ILE A 460 37.09 -16.33 45.92
N VAL A 461 38.09 -15.83 46.65
CA VAL A 461 39.36 -16.50 46.92
C VAL A 461 39.54 -16.76 48.42
N THR A 462 40.40 -17.72 48.77
CA THR A 462 40.81 -17.98 50.15
C THR A 462 42.00 -17.10 50.51
N THR A 463 42.01 -16.54 51.73
CA THR A 463 43.14 -15.78 52.27
C THR A 463 44.40 -16.63 52.24
N ILE A 464 45.40 -16.23 51.45
CA ILE A 464 46.73 -16.84 51.52
C ILE A 464 47.46 -16.16 52.70
N LEU A 465 47.46 -16.79 53.88
CA LEU A 465 48.41 -16.40 54.91
C LEU A 465 49.84 -16.60 54.35
N PRO A 466 50.74 -15.61 54.46
CA PRO A 466 52.11 -15.79 53.98
C PRO A 466 52.77 -16.96 54.72
N PRO A 467 53.61 -17.78 54.05
CA PRO A 467 54.24 -18.90 54.71
C PRO A 467 55.11 -18.39 55.86
N TYR A 468 54.85 -18.93 57.06
CA TYR A 468 55.71 -18.80 58.23
C TYR A 468 57.16 -19.08 57.82
N ILE A 469 58.02 -18.06 57.94
CA ILE A 469 59.47 -18.23 57.93
C ILE A 469 59.81 -19.12 59.13
N LYS A 470 60.09 -20.40 58.90
CA LYS A 470 60.80 -21.23 59.87
C LYS A 470 62.21 -20.66 60.03
N LYS A 471 62.45 -19.96 61.13
CA LYS A 471 63.80 -19.72 61.65
C LYS A 471 64.40 -21.06 62.11
N GLY A 472 65.61 -21.34 61.64
CA GLY A 472 66.68 -22.01 62.41
C GLY A 472 66.63 -23.54 62.50
N GLY A 473 67.71 -24.15 62.03
CA GLY A 473 68.06 -25.57 62.16
C GLY A 473 69.19 -25.92 61.22
#